data_AF-A0A1L9GX63-F1
#
_entry.id   AF-A0A1L9GX63-F1
#
_cell.length_a   1.000
_cell.length_b   1.000
_cell.length_c   1.000
_cell.angle_alpha   90.00
_cell.angle_beta   90.00
_cell.angle_gamma   90.00
#
_symmetry.space_group_name_H-M   'P 1'
#
loop_
_entity.id
_entity.type
_entity.pdbx_description
1 polymer ?
#
loop_
_entity_poly.entity_id
_entity_poly.type
_entity_poly.pdbx_seq_one_letter_code
_entity_poly.pdbx_strand_id
1 'polypeptide(L)'
;TLENVDKQEGEDNIGNSIVIFVHVEKEDEDRENKLRKKVTDNIIWLSKKVNTETVVLHSFAHLSESKSSPVFAQKIISSIKSSLDEKGFTTHITPYGYFLEFKIHVLGESLAKVFKSL
;
A
#
# COMPACT_ATOMS: atom_id res chain seq x y z
N THR A 1 7.65 15.62 -1.64
CA THR A 1 8.51 15.10 -0.57
C THR A 1 8.15 15.81 0.71
N LEU A 2 7.99 15.11 1.83
CA LEU A 2 7.78 15.73 3.14
C LEU A 2 9.04 16.53 3.52
N GLU A 3 8.89 17.61 4.27
CA GLU A 3 9.99 18.56 4.49
C GLU A 3 11.17 17.98 5.30
N ASN A 4 10.94 16.89 6.06
CA ASN A 4 11.91 16.33 7.02
C ASN A 4 12.29 14.87 6.72
N VAL A 5 12.35 14.46 5.46
CA VAL A 5 12.85 13.12 5.10
C VAL A 5 14.23 13.21 4.44
N ASP A 6 15.15 12.36 4.90
CA ASP A 6 16.55 12.32 4.42
C ASP A 6 16.62 12.00 2.93
N LYS A 7 17.68 12.43 2.24
CA LYS A 7 17.83 12.06 0.83
C LYS A 7 18.03 10.54 0.71
N GLN A 8 17.11 9.87 0.02
CA GLN A 8 17.19 8.44 -0.27
C GLN A 8 17.49 8.25 -1.77
N GLU A 9 18.55 7.51 -2.07
CA GLU A 9 18.91 7.09 -3.43
C GLU A 9 18.86 5.56 -3.49
N GLY A 10 18.12 5.03 -4.46
CA GLY A 10 17.94 3.60 -4.64
C GLY A 10 16.90 3.29 -5.71
N GLU A 11 17.05 2.15 -6.36
CA GLU A 11 16.09 1.59 -7.31
C GLU A 11 15.87 0.13 -6.92
N ASP A 12 14.60 -0.26 -6.82
CA ASP A 12 14.19 -1.65 -6.58
C ASP A 12 13.46 -2.18 -7.81
N ASN A 13 13.72 -3.44 -8.15
CA ASN A 13 12.98 -4.14 -9.20
C ASN A 13 12.20 -5.30 -8.58
N ILE A 14 10.87 -5.20 -8.61
CA ILE A 14 9.97 -6.19 -8.03
C ILE A 14 9.23 -6.89 -9.18
N GLY A 15 9.29 -8.22 -9.19
CA GLY A 15 8.64 -9.05 -10.19
C GLY A 15 7.12 -9.16 -9.99
N ASN A 16 6.56 -10.34 -10.31
CA ASN A 16 5.13 -10.60 -10.24
C ASN A 16 4.55 -10.27 -8.85
N SER A 17 3.77 -9.20 -8.76
CA SER A 17 3.28 -8.66 -7.49
C SER A 17 1.97 -7.91 -7.69
N ILE A 18 1.24 -7.70 -6.59
CA ILE A 18 0.19 -6.68 -6.55
C ILE A 18 0.76 -5.39 -5.98
N VAL A 19 0.51 -4.28 -6.69
CA VAL A 19 0.85 -2.93 -6.22
C VAL A 19 -0.42 -2.30 -5.67
N ILE A 20 -0.40 -1.98 -4.37
CA ILE A 20 -1.51 -1.36 -3.65
C ILE A 20 -1.18 0.11 -3.45
N PHE A 21 -1.88 0.96 -4.19
CA PHE A 21 -1.90 2.41 -3.96
C PHE A 21 -2.79 2.70 -2.75
N VAL A 22 -2.21 3.21 -1.67
CA VAL A 22 -2.90 3.44 -0.40
C VAL A 22 -3.09 4.93 -0.15
N HIS A 23 -4.35 5.36 -0.07
CA HIS A 23 -4.74 6.65 0.50
C HIS A 23 -5.37 6.39 1.87
N VAL A 24 -4.95 7.12 2.90
CA VAL A 24 -5.53 7.03 4.25
C VAL A 24 -6.28 8.33 4.56
N GLU A 25 -7.57 8.22 4.86
CA GLU A 25 -8.45 9.38 5.03
C GLU A 25 -8.52 9.81 6.49
N LYS A 26 -9.00 11.03 6.76
CA LYS A 26 -9.07 11.56 8.13
C LYS A 26 -9.91 10.68 9.06
N GLU A 27 -11.00 10.14 8.54
CA GLU A 27 -11.98 9.30 9.24
C GLU A 27 -11.41 7.92 9.63
N ASP A 28 -10.24 7.56 9.12
CA ASP A 28 -9.58 6.30 9.42
C ASP A 28 -8.82 6.32 10.75
N GLU A 29 -8.45 7.52 11.23
CA GLU A 29 -7.72 7.70 12.49
C GLU A 29 -8.49 7.10 13.69
N ASP A 30 -9.83 7.16 13.64
CA ASP A 30 -10.71 6.64 14.69
C ASP A 30 -11.01 5.14 14.56
N ARG A 31 -10.53 4.45 13.52
CA ARG A 31 -10.96 3.10 13.14
C ARG A 31 -9.81 2.13 12.85
N GLU A 32 -8.60 2.46 13.31
CA GLU A 32 -7.33 1.77 12.99
C GLU A 32 -7.43 0.23 12.97
N ASN A 33 -7.88 -0.40 14.06
CA ASN A 33 -7.92 -1.87 14.17
C ASN A 33 -8.89 -2.52 13.18
N LYS A 34 -10.06 -1.90 12.97
CA LYS A 34 -11.08 -2.42 12.05
C LYS A 34 -10.61 -2.25 10.60
N LEU A 35 -10.00 -1.11 10.29
CA LEU A 35 -9.45 -0.81 8.99
C LEU A 35 -8.31 -1.77 8.63
N ARG A 36 -7.33 -1.95 9.53
CA ARG A 36 -6.18 -2.86 9.32
C ARG A 36 -6.63 -4.25 8.90
N LYS A 37 -7.59 -4.83 9.62
CA LYS A 37 -8.14 -6.15 9.29
C LYS A 37 -8.80 -6.15 7.91
N LYS A 38 -9.69 -5.20 7.65
CA LYS A 38 -10.44 -5.12 6.39
C LYS A 38 -9.52 -4.95 5.18
N VAL A 39 -8.50 -4.10 5.29
CA VAL A 39 -7.49 -3.88 4.23
C VAL A 39 -6.69 -5.16 4.00
N THR A 40 -6.16 -5.77 5.06
CA THR A 40 -5.38 -7.01 4.99
C THR A 40 -6.17 -8.13 4.31
N ASP A 41 -7.44 -8.33 4.70
CA ASP A 41 -8.31 -9.36 4.11
C ASP A 41 -8.57 -9.10 2.62
N ASN A 42 -8.72 -7.83 2.20
CA ASN A 42 -8.90 -7.46 0.79
C ASN A 42 -7.63 -7.71 -0.04
N ILE A 43 -6.45 -7.37 0.50
CA ILE A 43 -5.17 -7.61 -0.17
C ILE A 43 -4.97 -9.11 -0.37
N ILE A 44 -5.18 -9.92 0.66
CA ILE A 44 -5.07 -11.39 0.59
C ILE A 44 -6.04 -11.96 -0.45
N TRP A 45 -7.28 -11.47 -0.47
CA TRP A 45 -8.26 -11.89 -1.45
C TRP A 45 -7.78 -11.61 -2.88
N LEU A 46 -7.27 -10.41 -3.16
CA LEU A 46 -6.79 -10.04 -4.49
C LEU A 46 -5.55 -10.85 -4.88
N SER A 47 -4.57 -10.96 -3.97
CA SER A 47 -3.37 -11.79 -4.12
C SER A 47 -3.70 -13.22 -4.55
N LYS A 48 -4.68 -13.85 -3.88
CA LYS A 48 -5.15 -15.20 -4.22
C LYS A 48 -5.82 -15.27 -5.60
N LYS A 49 -6.51 -14.21 -6.02
CA LYS A 49 -7.17 -14.15 -7.34
C LYS A 49 -6.17 -14.05 -8.49
N VAL A 50 -5.05 -13.36 -8.27
CA VAL A 50 -4.00 -13.17 -9.30
C VAL A 50 -2.77 -14.06 -9.06
N ASN A 51 -2.87 -15.01 -8.13
CA ASN A 51 -1.84 -16.00 -7.81
C ASN A 51 -0.44 -15.38 -7.54
N THR A 52 -0.40 -14.38 -6.64
CA THR A 52 0.87 -13.82 -6.15
C THR A 52 0.86 -13.63 -4.64
N GLU A 53 2.00 -13.90 -4.02
CA GLU A 53 2.28 -13.70 -2.60
C GLU A 53 3.13 -12.43 -2.35
N THR A 54 3.51 -11.72 -3.43
CA THR A 54 4.29 -10.49 -3.34
C THR A 54 3.38 -9.27 -3.38
N VAL A 55 3.51 -8.39 -2.39
CA VAL A 55 2.70 -7.17 -2.23
C VAL A 55 3.61 -5.95 -2.13
N VAL A 56 3.34 -4.93 -2.92
CA VAL A 56 3.98 -3.61 -2.80
C VAL A 56 2.96 -2.62 -2.28
N LEU A 57 3.21 -2.04 -1.11
CA LEU A 57 2.40 -0.97 -0.54
C LEU A 57 3.03 0.37 -0.92
N HIS A 58 2.29 1.17 -1.68
CA HIS A 58 2.72 2.50 -2.12
C HIS A 58 1.78 3.56 -1.58
N SER A 59 2.30 4.48 -0.75
CA SER A 59 1.50 5.61 -0.26
C SER A 59 1.15 6.55 -1.41
N PHE A 60 -0.14 6.84 -1.59
CA PHE A 60 -0.65 7.64 -2.69
C PHE A 60 -1.81 8.54 -2.24
N ALA A 61 -1.49 9.72 -1.72
CA ALA A 61 -2.43 10.66 -1.11
C ALA A 61 -3.29 11.47 -2.11
N HIS A 62 -3.49 10.96 -3.34
CA HIS A 62 -4.24 11.65 -4.41
C HIS A 62 -5.56 10.98 -4.81
N LEU A 63 -5.92 9.86 -4.17
CA LEU A 63 -7.21 9.16 -4.43
C LEU A 63 -8.46 9.79 -3.78
N SER A 64 -8.29 10.72 -2.84
CA SER A 64 -9.37 11.39 -2.10
C SER A 64 -8.97 12.82 -1.74
N GLU A 65 -9.96 13.64 -1.39
CA GLU A 65 -9.76 14.99 -0.85
C GLU A 65 -9.47 14.96 0.66
N SER A 66 -10.02 13.99 1.41
CA SER A 66 -9.78 13.78 2.84
C SER A 66 -8.44 13.08 3.05
N LYS A 67 -7.61 13.57 3.98
CA LYS A 67 -6.29 12.99 4.28
C LYS A 67 -6.10 12.86 5.78
N SER A 68 -5.63 11.70 6.24
CA SER A 68 -5.14 11.55 7.60
C SER A 68 -3.85 12.34 7.82
N SER A 69 -3.40 12.40 9.07
CA SER A 69 -2.04 12.84 9.37
C SER A 69 -1.01 11.91 8.69
N PRO A 70 0.15 12.44 8.25
CA PRO A 70 1.21 11.63 7.66
C PRO A 70 1.73 10.54 8.62
N VAL A 71 1.77 10.84 9.92
CA VAL A 71 2.20 9.91 10.97
C VAL A 71 1.22 8.72 11.06
N PHE A 72 -0.09 9.00 11.06
CA PHE A 72 -1.09 7.93 11.08
C PHE A 72 -1.03 7.07 9.80
N ALA A 73 -0.93 7.71 8.63
CA ALA A 73 -0.82 7.00 7.36
C ALA A 73 0.40 6.06 7.32
N GLN A 74 1.56 6.54 7.75
CA GLN A 74 2.77 5.71 7.83
C GLN A 74 2.61 4.56 8.83
N LYS A 75 1.99 4.81 9.98
CA LYS A 75 1.71 3.80 11.01
C LYS A 75 0.79 2.69 10.48
N ILE A 76 -0.32 3.05 9.83
CA ILE A 76 -1.28 2.05 9.34
C ILE A 76 -0.69 1.22 8.20
N ILE A 77 0.04 1.84 7.26
CA ILE A 77 0.72 1.13 6.16
C ILE A 77 1.73 0.13 6.72
N SER A 78 2.54 0.55 7.70
CA SER A 78 3.50 -0.34 8.39
C SER A 78 2.79 -1.49 9.11
N SER A 79 1.65 -1.22 9.75
CA SER A 79 0.86 -2.25 10.45
C SER A 79 0.21 -3.26 9.50
N ILE A 80 -0.22 -2.82 8.32
CA ILE A 80 -0.72 -3.69 7.25
C ILE A 80 0.41 -4.58 6.73
N LYS A 81 1.60 -4.02 6.51
CA LYS A 81 2.80 -4.77 6.13
C LYS A 81 3.09 -5.90 7.12
N SER A 82 3.20 -5.60 8.41
CA SER A 82 3.45 -6.61 9.45
C SER A 82 2.38 -7.70 9.46
N SER A 83 1.10 -7.32 9.32
CA SER A 83 -0.02 -8.28 9.29
C SER A 83 0.04 -9.23 8.08
N LEU A 84 0.55 -8.77 6.95
CA LEU A 84 0.74 -9.57 5.75
C LEU A 84 1.99 -10.46 5.86
N ASP A 85 3.10 -9.95 6.39
CA ASP A 85 4.32 -10.72 6.64
C ASP A 85 4.05 -11.90 7.58
N GLU A 86 3.31 -11.68 8.68
CA GLU A 86 2.88 -12.72 9.62
C GLU A 86 2.05 -13.82 8.97
N LYS A 87 1.43 -13.54 7.82
CA LYS A 87 0.62 -14.48 7.03
C LYS A 87 1.39 -15.12 5.89
N GLY A 88 2.70 -14.87 5.80
CA GLY A 88 3.60 -15.48 4.82
C GLY A 88 3.75 -14.72 3.49
N PHE A 89 3.24 -13.49 3.39
CA PHE A 89 3.42 -12.69 2.19
C PHE A 89 4.80 -12.04 2.15
N THR A 90 5.36 -11.87 0.96
CA THR A 90 6.56 -11.04 0.76
C THR A 90 6.12 -9.61 0.52
N THR A 91 6.36 -8.72 1.47
CA THR A 91 5.85 -7.34 1.37
C THR A 91 6.94 -6.27 1.31
N HIS A 92 6.70 -5.28 0.46
CA HIS A 92 7.54 -4.11 0.28
C HIS A 92 6.73 -2.85 0.58
N ILE A 93 7.37 -1.83 1.14
CA ILE A 93 6.82 -0.47 1.25
C ILE A 93 7.75 0.43 0.44
N THR A 94 7.21 1.17 -0.52
CA THR A 94 8.01 2.21 -1.20
C THR A 94 8.32 3.34 -0.22
N PRO A 95 9.45 4.06 -0.35
CA PRO A 95 9.80 5.15 0.56
C PRO A 95 8.64 6.12 0.82
N TYR A 96 8.31 6.33 2.09
CA TYR A 96 7.17 7.16 2.49
C TYR A 96 7.54 8.63 2.47
N GLY A 97 6.67 9.47 1.87
CA GLY A 97 6.88 10.91 1.85
C GLY A 97 7.87 11.40 0.81
N TYR A 98 8.20 10.60 -0.22
CA TYR A 98 9.04 11.01 -1.34
C TYR A 98 8.23 11.13 -2.62
N PHE A 99 8.69 11.96 -3.55
CA PHE A 99 8.27 11.82 -4.94
C PHE A 99 9.08 10.67 -5.56
N LEU A 100 8.38 9.63 -5.99
CA LEU A 100 8.98 8.43 -6.56
C LEU A 100 8.67 8.36 -8.04
N GLU A 101 9.68 8.06 -8.84
CA GLU A 101 9.49 7.59 -10.20
C GLU A 101 9.34 6.06 -10.18
N PHE A 102 8.43 5.52 -10.98
CA PHE A 102 8.30 4.09 -11.14
C PHE A 102 7.79 3.72 -12.54
N LYS A 103 8.06 2.48 -12.95
CA LYS A 103 7.51 1.85 -14.15
C LYS A 103 6.71 0.62 -13.73
N ILE A 104 5.50 0.47 -14.23
CA ILE A 104 4.65 -0.70 -13.96
C ILE A 104 4.21 -1.31 -15.29
N HIS A 105 4.36 -2.63 -15.40
CA HIS A 105 3.71 -3.40 -16.44
C HIS A 105 2.50 -4.12 -15.83
N VAL A 106 1.30 -3.69 -16.20
CA VAL A 106 0.05 -4.20 -15.61
C VAL A 106 -0.49 -5.35 -16.45
N LEU A 107 -0.89 -6.44 -15.79
CA LEU A 107 -1.52 -7.60 -16.45
C LEU A 107 -2.78 -7.17 -17.24
N GLY A 108 -3.06 -7.87 -18.34
CA GLY A 108 -4.19 -7.55 -19.22
C GLY A 108 -5.56 -8.08 -18.75
N GLU A 109 -5.59 -8.93 -17.73
CA GLU A 109 -6.81 -9.55 -17.22
C GLU A 109 -7.72 -8.55 -16.47
N SER A 110 -9.03 -8.81 -16.45
CA SER A 110 -10.04 -7.92 -15.83
C SER A 110 -9.75 -7.60 -14.35
N LEU A 111 -9.14 -8.54 -13.61
CA LEU A 111 -8.80 -8.37 -12.20
C LEU A 111 -7.46 -7.67 -11.94
N ALA A 112 -6.72 -7.28 -12.97
CA ALA A 112 -5.45 -6.59 -12.82
C ALA A 112 -5.59 -5.15 -12.29
N LYS A 113 -6.79 -4.59 -12.35
CA LYS A 113 -7.10 -3.22 -11.91
C LYS A 113 -8.36 -3.25 -11.04
N VAL A 114 -8.19 -3.06 -9.73
CA VAL A 114 -9.28 -3.09 -8.76
C VAL A 114 -9.22 -1.84 -7.89
N PHE A 115 -10.36 -1.19 -7.72
CA PHE A 115 -10.53 -0.09 -6.77
C PHE A 115 -11.38 -0.55 -5.57
N LYS A 116 -10.98 -0.12 -4.37
CA LYS A 116 -11.74 -0.33 -3.12
C LYS A 116 -11.68 0.93 -2.27
N SER A 117 -12.85 1.34 -1.79
CA SER A 117 -13.02 2.28 -0.67
C SER A 117 -13.57 1.47 0.52
N LEU A 118 -13.03 1.67 1.72
CA LEU A 118 -13.16 0.74 2.86
C LEU A 118 -13.69 1.40 4.13
#